data_AF-A0A662JY80-F1
#
_entry.id   AF-A0A662JY80-F1
#
_cell.length_a   1.000
_cell.length_b   1.000
_cell.length_c   1.000
_cell.angle_alpha   90.00
_cell.angle_beta   90.00
_cell.angle_gamma   90.00
#
_symmetry.space_group_name_H-M   'P 1'
#
loop_
_entity.id
_entity.type
_entity.pdbx_description
1 polymer ?
#
loop_
_entity_poly.entity_id
_entity_poly.type
_entity_poly.pdbx_seq_one_letter_code
_entity_poly.pdbx_strand_id
1 'polypeptide(L)'
;MSRHVKILEKANLIKTRTIGNVHLLSANKGLEEQIMDTFVEGSTVKINENASLFDALRQLPNVEIKKIGENRYITSIDGEKGYYIYEVDGVPPQVPIDKYKPEKNIVLNLKKLVPVNKKKIKIKISSKTKKV
;
A
#
# COMPACT_ATOMS: atom_id res chain seq x y z
N MET A 1 -17.61 -0.63 -31.41
CA MET A 1 -16.87 -0.93 -30.16
C MET A 1 -17.07 0.17 -29.13
N SER A 2 -17.39 -0.21 -27.89
CA SER A 2 -17.67 0.72 -26.77
C SER A 2 -16.42 1.50 -26.31
N ARG A 3 -16.60 2.73 -25.80
CA ARG A 3 -15.52 3.53 -25.20
C ARG A 3 -14.87 2.82 -24.02
N HIS A 4 -15.67 2.13 -23.20
CA HIS A 4 -15.19 1.38 -22.05
C HIS A 4 -14.21 0.27 -22.45
N VAL A 5 -14.48 -0.45 -23.55
CA VAL A 5 -13.60 -1.52 -24.06
C VAL A 5 -12.23 -0.96 -24.46
N LYS A 6 -12.19 0.20 -25.12
CA LYS A 6 -10.92 0.86 -25.49
C LYS A 6 -10.10 1.30 -24.27
N ILE A 7 -10.77 1.74 -23.20
CA ILE A 7 -10.09 2.13 -21.96
C ILE A 7 -9.46 0.90 -21.30
N LEU A 8 -10.23 -0.19 -21.18
CA LEU A 8 -9.75 -1.44 -20.60
C LEU A 8 -8.61 -2.08 -21.41
N GLU A 9 -8.67 -1.98 -22.74
CA GLU A 9 -7.62 -2.47 -23.63
C GLU A 9 -6.34 -1.62 -23.55
N LYS A 10 -6.46 -0.28 -23.47
CA LYS A 10 -5.32 0.61 -23.23
C LYS A 10 -4.62 0.35 -21.89
N ALA A 11 -5.40 0.01 -20.87
CA ALA A 11 -4.89 -0.38 -19.55
C ALA A 11 -4.39 -1.84 -19.52
N ASN A 12 -4.33 -2.53 -20.66
CA ASN A 12 -3.85 -3.93 -20.82
C ASN A 12 -4.65 -4.96 -20.00
N LEU A 13 -5.88 -4.62 -19.58
CA LEU A 13 -6.75 -5.45 -18.74
C LEU A 13 -7.46 -6.52 -19.55
N ILE A 14 -7.72 -6.21 -20.82
CA ILE A 14 -8.38 -7.10 -21.77
C ILE A 14 -7.62 -7.13 -23.08
N LYS A 15 -7.73 -8.24 -23.79
CA LYS A 15 -7.36 -8.39 -25.20
C LYS A 15 -8.62 -8.53 -26.03
N THR A 16 -8.64 -7.87 -27.18
CA THR A 16 -9.76 -8.00 -28.11
C THR A 16 -9.34 -8.73 -29.38
N ARG A 17 -10.20 -9.63 -29.87
CA ARG A 17 -10.04 -10.30 -31.17
C ARG A 17 -11.37 -10.28 -31.91
N THR A 18 -11.36 -9.91 -33.18
CA THR A 18 -12.57 -9.89 -34.00
C THR A 18 -12.66 -11.16 -34.84
N ILE A 19 -13.80 -11.84 -34.81
CA ILE A 19 -14.11 -13.02 -35.63
C ILE A 19 -15.44 -12.72 -36.34
N GLY A 20 -15.37 -12.44 -37.65
CA GLY A 20 -16.54 -11.95 -38.40
C GLY A 20 -17.08 -10.65 -37.79
N ASN A 21 -18.36 -10.65 -37.41
CA ASN A 21 -19.02 -9.51 -36.75
C ASN A 21 -18.97 -9.57 -35.21
N VAL A 22 -18.31 -10.58 -34.64
CA VAL A 22 -18.23 -10.79 -33.19
C VAL A 22 -16.89 -10.28 -32.65
N HIS A 23 -16.95 -9.47 -31.60
CA HIS A 23 -15.77 -9.07 -30.85
C HIS A 23 -15.60 -9.94 -29.60
N LEU A 24 -14.57 -10.78 -29.60
CA LEU A 24 -14.19 -11.60 -28.47
C LEU A 24 -13.31 -10.78 -27.51
N LEU A 25 -13.73 -10.68 -26.25
CA LEU A 25 -12.98 -10.02 -25.19
C LEU A 25 -12.40 -11.09 -24.28
N SER A 26 -11.12 -10.99 -23.94
CA SER A 26 -10.46 -11.92 -23.03
C SER A 26 -9.73 -11.15 -21.95
N ALA A 27 -9.94 -11.52 -20.68
CA ALA A 27 -9.20 -10.92 -19.57
C ALA A 27 -7.72 -11.33 -19.62
N ASN A 28 -6.83 -10.38 -19.37
CA ASN A 28 -5.41 -10.63 -19.26
C ASN A 28 -5.12 -11.07 -17.81
N LYS A 29 -4.92 -12.37 -17.59
CA LYS A 29 -4.68 -12.97 -16.25
C LYS A 29 -3.23 -12.74 -15.82
N GLY A 30 -2.98 -12.50 -14.54
CA GLY A 30 -1.64 -12.35 -13.97
C GLY A 30 -1.11 -10.92 -13.93
N LEU A 31 -1.97 -9.91 -14.15
CA LEU A 31 -1.61 -8.49 -14.06
C LEU A 31 -2.25 -7.79 -12.86
N GLU A 32 -2.84 -8.54 -11.92
CA GLU A 32 -3.76 -8.02 -10.91
C GLU A 32 -3.20 -6.81 -10.13
N GLU A 33 -1.91 -6.80 -9.79
CA GLU A 33 -1.24 -5.64 -9.17
C GLU A 33 -1.18 -4.41 -10.11
N GLN A 34 -0.80 -4.59 -11.38
CA GLN A 34 -0.75 -3.49 -12.37
C GLN A 34 -2.14 -2.93 -12.70
N ILE A 35 -3.16 -3.79 -12.65
CA ILE A 35 -4.56 -3.35 -12.79
C ILE A 35 -4.89 -2.39 -11.65
N MET A 36 -4.59 -2.78 -10.41
CA MET A 36 -4.89 -1.96 -9.23
C MET A 36 -4.15 -0.63 -9.28
N ASP A 37 -2.86 -0.61 -9.63
CA ASP A 37 -2.04 0.60 -9.74
C ASP A 37 -2.65 1.64 -10.71
N THR A 38 -3.32 1.17 -11.79
CA THR A 38 -3.98 2.06 -12.77
C THR A 38 -5.17 2.81 -12.17
N PHE A 39 -5.79 2.27 -11.13
CA PHE A 39 -6.97 2.83 -10.47
C PHE A 39 -6.68 3.41 -9.08
N VAL A 40 -5.42 3.41 -8.64
CA VAL A 40 -5.05 4.04 -7.35
C VAL A 40 -5.26 5.55 -7.46
N GLU A 41 -6.12 6.09 -6.60
CA GLU A 41 -6.27 7.53 -6.45
C GLU A 41 -5.02 8.12 -5.77
N GLY A 42 -4.28 8.94 -6.50
CA GLY A 42 -3.13 9.67 -5.97
C GLY A 42 -3.55 10.96 -5.26
N SER A 43 -2.90 11.27 -4.14
CA SER A 43 -3.04 12.56 -3.44
C SER A 43 -1.69 13.28 -3.38
N THR A 44 -1.69 14.60 -3.58
CA THR A 44 -0.49 15.44 -3.41
C THR A 44 -0.60 16.24 -2.12
N VAL A 45 0.38 16.10 -1.24
CA VAL A 45 0.48 16.84 0.02
C VAL A 45 1.77 17.66 0.00
N LYS A 46 1.69 18.92 0.46
CA LYS A 46 2.87 19.76 0.68
C LYS A 46 3.21 19.79 2.16
N ILE A 47 4.50 19.66 2.47
CA ILE A 47 5.02 19.77 3.83
C ILE A 47 6.16 20.78 3.87
N ASN A 48 6.38 21.37 5.03
CA ASN A 48 7.53 22.25 5.25
C ASN A 48 8.83 21.44 5.29
N GLU A 49 9.96 22.13 5.05
CA GLU A 49 11.27 21.55 5.29
C GLU A 49 11.38 21.03 6.74
N ASN A 50 12.04 19.89 6.92
CA ASN A 50 12.19 19.18 8.20
C ASN A 50 10.92 18.55 8.80
N ALA A 51 9.76 18.66 8.15
CA ALA A 51 8.56 17.92 8.54
C ALA A 51 8.72 16.43 8.24
N SER A 52 8.02 15.60 9.02
CA SER A 52 8.05 14.15 8.88
C SER A 52 6.97 13.64 7.92
N LEU A 53 7.06 12.38 7.48
CA LEU A 53 5.96 11.73 6.75
C LEU A 53 4.68 11.64 7.57
N PHE A 54 4.80 11.53 8.90
CA PHE A 54 3.64 11.60 9.78
C PHE A 54 2.88 12.93 9.61
N ASP A 55 3.60 14.05 9.50
CA ASP A 55 2.99 15.36 9.30
C ASP A 55 2.33 15.50 7.92
N ALA A 56 2.89 14.84 6.89
CA ALA A 56 2.26 14.74 5.58
C ALA A 56 0.96 13.92 5.65
N LEU A 57 1.04 12.70 6.17
CA LEU A 57 -0.08 11.77 6.18
C LEU A 57 -1.23 12.23 7.05
N ARG A 58 -0.96 12.99 8.13
CA ARG A 58 -2.02 13.55 8.99
C ARG A 58 -2.88 14.60 8.28
N GLN A 59 -2.41 15.18 7.17
CA GLN A 59 -3.21 16.11 6.36
C GLN A 59 -4.24 15.38 5.49
N LEU A 60 -4.10 14.07 5.33
CA LEU A 60 -5.00 13.24 4.54
C LEU A 60 -6.13 12.70 5.43
N PRO A 61 -7.39 13.15 5.26
CA PRO A 61 -8.49 12.75 6.13
C PRO A 61 -8.86 11.27 6.00
N ASN A 62 -8.50 10.64 4.88
CA ASN A 62 -8.73 9.23 4.60
C ASN A 62 -7.65 8.30 5.18
N VAL A 63 -6.61 8.83 5.83
CA VAL A 63 -5.54 8.02 6.45
C VAL A 63 -5.65 8.08 7.97
N GLU A 64 -5.85 6.91 8.61
CA GLU A 64 -5.85 6.82 10.08
C GLU A 64 -4.50 6.31 10.59
N ILE A 65 -3.93 7.04 11.56
CA ILE A 65 -2.66 6.70 12.19
C ILE A 65 -2.86 6.54 13.69
N LYS A 66 -2.35 5.45 14.26
CA LYS A 66 -2.38 5.18 15.71
C LYS A 66 -0.97 5.04 16.28
N LYS A 67 -0.78 5.55 17.49
CA LYS A 67 0.43 5.31 18.27
C LYS A 67 0.32 3.97 19.00
N ILE A 68 1.30 3.09 18.79
CA ILE A 68 1.40 1.79 19.45
C ILE A 68 2.81 1.69 20.03
N GLY A 69 2.92 1.71 21.36
CA GLY A 69 4.21 1.85 22.04
C GLY A 69 4.87 3.19 21.70
N GLU A 70 6.12 3.14 21.22
CA GLU A 70 6.87 4.33 20.83
C GLU A 70 6.63 4.78 19.38
N ASN A 71 6.09 3.90 18.54
CA ASN A 71 6.00 4.13 17.10
C ASN A 71 4.57 4.47 16.66
N ARG A 72 4.45 5.12 15.49
CA ARG A 72 3.17 5.39 14.83
C ARG A 72 2.96 4.45 13.64
N TYR A 73 1.77 3.88 13.56
CA TYR A 73 1.37 2.92 12.54
C TYR A 73 0.14 3.41 11.78
N ILE A 74 0.16 3.23 10.47
CA ILE A 74 -1.01 3.47 9.61
C ILE A 74 -1.95 2.28 9.79
N THR A 75 -3.16 2.55 10.28
CA THR A 75 -4.14 1.51 10.66
C THR A 75 -5.39 1.48 9.78
N SER A 76 -5.57 2.47 8.92
CA SER A 76 -6.67 2.55 7.95
C SER A 76 -6.30 3.48 6.80
N ILE A 77 -6.75 3.14 5.60
CA ILE A 77 -6.72 4.00 4.41
C ILE A 77 -8.09 3.86 3.73
N ASP A 78 -8.77 4.97 3.43
CA ASP A 78 -10.10 5.00 2.79
C ASP A 78 -11.15 4.14 3.51
N GLY A 79 -11.06 4.07 4.84
CA GLY A 79 -11.93 3.24 5.69
C GLY A 79 -11.54 1.76 5.74
N GLU A 80 -10.59 1.31 4.92
CA GLU A 80 -10.05 -0.05 4.98
C GLU A 80 -9.09 -0.25 6.14
N LYS A 81 -9.57 -0.91 7.19
CA LYS A 81 -8.76 -1.26 8.36
C LYS A 81 -7.69 -2.30 8.03
N GLY A 82 -6.51 -2.12 8.59
CA GLY A 82 -5.37 -3.03 8.44
C GLY A 82 -4.06 -2.35 8.84
N TYR A 83 -2.98 -3.12 8.93
CA TYR A 83 -1.66 -2.52 9.08
C TYR A 83 -1.08 -2.24 7.70
N TYR A 84 -0.52 -1.05 7.51
CA TYR A 84 0.12 -0.67 6.26
C TYR A 84 1.61 -0.43 6.49
N ILE A 85 2.41 -0.86 5.51
CA ILE A 85 3.79 -0.45 5.36
C ILE A 85 3.87 0.71 4.37
N TYR A 86 4.97 1.44 4.40
CA TYR A 86 5.23 2.53 3.48
C TYR A 86 6.53 2.28 2.72
N GLU A 87 6.55 2.73 1.46
CA GLU A 87 7.72 2.74 0.60
C GLU A 87 7.94 4.16 0.09
N VAL A 88 9.19 4.60 0.05
CA VAL A 88 9.59 5.88 -0.50
C VAL A 88 10.33 5.63 -1.80
N ASP A 89 9.82 6.19 -2.89
CA ASP A 89 10.32 5.96 -4.26
C ASP A 89 10.44 4.45 -4.57
N GLY A 90 9.49 3.65 -4.08
CA GLY A 90 9.44 2.19 -4.26
C GLY A 90 10.33 1.38 -3.31
N VAL A 91 11.05 2.02 -2.38
CA VAL A 91 11.95 1.34 -1.43
C VAL A 91 11.37 1.39 -0.02
N PRO A 92 11.24 0.25 0.70
CA PRO A 92 10.82 0.23 2.09
C PRO A 92 11.96 0.77 2.99
N PRO A 93 11.76 1.89 3.68
CA PRO A 93 12.78 2.45 4.56
C PRO A 93 12.84 1.73 5.92
N GLN A 94 13.96 1.88 6.62
CA GLN A 94 14.22 1.21 7.91
C GLN A 94 13.76 2.02 9.14
N VAL A 95 13.25 3.23 8.92
CA VAL A 95 12.79 4.12 9.99
C VAL A 95 11.26 4.17 10.03
N PRO A 96 10.63 4.52 11.16
CA PRO A 96 9.19 4.81 11.23
C PRO A 96 8.79 6.12 10.53
N ILE A 97 7.49 6.26 10.20
CA ILE A 97 6.93 7.45 9.53
C ILE A 97 7.12 8.76 10.31
N ASP A 98 7.20 8.69 11.63
CA ASP A 98 7.43 9.83 12.52
C ASP A 98 8.90 10.29 12.54
N LYS A 99 9.82 9.45 12.07
CA LYS A 99 11.26 9.76 12.01
C LYS A 99 11.75 10.03 10.60
N TYR A 100 11.04 9.56 9.58
CA TYR A 100 11.40 9.82 8.19
C TYR A 100 11.11 11.28 7.81
N LYS A 101 12.14 12.00 7.34
CA LYS A 101 12.05 13.38 6.85
C LYS A 101 12.54 13.43 5.39
N PRO A 102 11.68 13.75 4.43
CA PRO A 102 12.09 13.85 3.03
C PRO A 102 13.02 15.06 2.81
N GLU A 103 14.16 14.84 2.13
CA GLU A 103 15.08 15.90 1.70
C GLU A 103 14.76 16.44 0.30
N LYS A 104 13.88 15.75 -0.42
CA LYS A 104 13.45 16.05 -1.79
C LYS A 104 11.99 15.66 -1.99
N ASN A 105 11.42 16.00 -3.14
CA ASN A 105 10.13 15.47 -3.58
C ASN A 105 10.24 13.95 -3.73
N ILE A 106 9.26 13.24 -3.17
CA ILE A 106 9.22 11.78 -3.13
C ILE A 106 7.83 11.26 -3.52
N VAL A 107 7.77 10.01 -3.94
CA VAL A 107 6.52 9.26 -4.07
C VAL A 107 6.39 8.31 -2.89
N LEU A 108 5.27 8.40 -2.18
CA LEU A 108 4.97 7.56 -1.04
C LEU A 108 3.93 6.51 -1.45
N ASN A 109 4.30 5.23 -1.39
CA ASN A 109 3.36 4.13 -1.60
C ASN A 109 2.99 3.52 -0.25
N LEU A 110 1.69 3.28 -0.04
CA LEU A 110 1.18 2.64 1.16
C LEU A 110 0.62 1.26 0.80
N LYS A 111 1.16 0.20 1.38
CA LYS A 111 0.78 -1.18 1.07
C LYS A 111 0.20 -1.88 2.30
N LYS A 112 -0.99 -2.43 2.14
CA LYS A 112 -1.68 -3.19 3.20
C LYS A 112 -0.99 -4.52 3.43
N LEU A 113 -0.69 -4.83 4.68
CA LEU A 113 -0.17 -6.13 5.08
C LEU A 113 -1.32 -7.15 5.10
N VAL A 114 -1.27 -8.10 4.18
CA VAL A 114 -2.22 -9.21 4.09
C VAL A 114 -1.50 -10.51 4.47
N PRO A 115 -2.02 -11.28 5.44
CA PRO A 115 -1.39 -12.52 5.86
C PRO A 115 -1.51 -13.57 4.75
N VAL A 116 -0.40 -13.85 4.06
CA VAL A 116 -0.34 -14.91 3.05
C VAL A 116 -0.11 -16.29 3.66
N ASN A 117 0.66 -16.37 4.75
CA ASN A 117 1.00 -17.62 5.44
C ASN A 117 0.91 -17.45 6.97
N LYS A 118 0.51 -18.51 7.68
CA LYS A 118 0.37 -18.51 9.16
C LYS A 118 1.36 -19.48 9.77
N LYS A 119 2.16 -19.03 10.73
CA LYS A 119 3.09 -19.85 11.52
C LYS A 119 2.74 -19.74 13.00
N LYS A 120 2.46 -20.88 13.65
CA LYS A 120 2.21 -20.95 15.10
C LYS A 120 3.50 -21.32 15.81
N ILE A 121 3.95 -20.48 16.74
CA ILE A 121 5.17 -20.69 17.53
C ILE A 121 4.77 -20.79 19.00
N LYS A 122 5.19 -21.86 19.69
CA LYS A 122 4.99 -22.03 21.14
C LYS A 122 6.25 -21.59 21.88
N ILE A 123 6.17 -20.48 22.60
CA ILE A 123 7.27 -19.96 23.40
C ILE A 123 7.12 -20.50 24.83
N LYS A 124 8.18 -21.13 25.37
CA LYS A 124 8.25 -21.54 26.78
C LYS A 124 9.36 -20.73 27.46
N ILE A 125 9.02 -20.05 28.54
CA ILE A 125 9.98 -19.30 29.35
C ILE A 125 10.54 -20.26 30.42
N SER A 126 11.86 -20.35 30.53
CA SER A 126 12.52 -21.06 31.64
C SER A 126 12.90 -20.02 32.70
N SER A 127 12.18 -20.00 33.82
CA SER A 127 12.64 -19.30 35.02
C SER A 127 13.70 -20.18 35.70
N LYS A 128 14.98 -19.77 35.65
CA LYS A 128 15.94 -20.24 36.64
C LYS A 128 15.68 -19.46 37.92
N THR A 129 14.89 -20.02 38.82
CA THR A 129 14.81 -19.55 40.21
C THR A 129 16.19 -19.73 40.82
N LYS A 130 16.96 -18.63 40.97
CA LYS A 130 18.15 -18.64 41.83
C LYS A 130 17.63 -18.79 43.27
N LYS A 131 17.83 -19.98 43.85
CA LYS A 131 17.86 -20.14 45.30
C LYS A 131 19.16 -19.52 45.80
N VAL A 132 19.06 -18.41 46.53
CA VAL A 132 20.01 -18.03 47.59
C VAL A 132 19.16 -17.59 48.76
#